data_AF-A0A2G8R9M5-F1
#
_entry.id   AF-A0A2G8R9M5-F1
#
_cell.length_a   1.000
_cell.length_b   1.000
_cell.length_c   1.000
_cell.angle_alpha   90.00
_cell.angle_beta   90.00
_cell.angle_gamma   90.00
#
_symmetry.space_group_name_H-M   'P 1'
#
loop_
_entity.id
_entity.type
_entity.pdbx_description
1 polymer ?
#
loop_
_entity_poly.entity_id
_entity_poly.type
_entity_poly.pdbx_seq_one_letter_code
_entity_poly.pdbx_strand_id
1 'polypeptide(L)' 'MDETYIKVKGVWTYLYRAVDQYGKTLDFMLSEHRDEAAATDFFVRAITNNGWL' A
#
# COMPACT_ATOMS: atom_id res chain seq x y z
N MET A 1 1.61 6.61 -4.78
CA MET A 1 1.76 5.36 -4.00
C MET A 1 3.10 5.43 -3.29
N ASP A 2 3.13 4.99 -2.04
CA ASP A 2 4.33 4.95 -1.21
C ASP A 2 4.51 3.54 -0.63
N GLU A 3 5.76 3.13 -0.41
CA GLU A 3 6.14 1.85 0.20
C GLU A 3 7.14 2.12 1.33
N THR A 4 6.83 1.63 2.53
CA THR A 4 7.73 1.76 3.68
C THR A 4 7.73 0.51 4.53
N TYR A 5 8.69 0.41 5.46
CA TYR A 5 8.85 -0.76 6.31
C TYR A 5 8.47 -0.41 7.76
N ILE A 6 7.48 -1.10 8.31
CA ILE A 6 6.94 -0.84 9.65
C ILE A 6 7.00 -2.08 10.52
N LYS A 7 6.94 -1.90 11.84
CA LYS A 7 6.90 -3.00 12.80
C LYS A 7 5.47 -3.21 13.31
N VAL A 8 4.85 -4.34 12.96
CA VAL A 8 3.51 -4.74 13.42
C VAL A 8 3.66 -5.91 14.38
N LYS A 9 3.23 -5.73 15.64
CA LYS A 9 3.31 -6.75 16.70
C LYS A 9 4.71 -7.38 16.86
N GLY A 10 5.76 -6.59 16.63
CA GLY A 10 7.14 -7.05 16.75
C GLY A 10 7.75 -7.64 15.48
N VAL A 11 6.94 -7.90 14.44
CA VAL A 11 7.39 -8.38 13.13
C VAL A 11 7.50 -7.21 12.19
N TRP A 12 8.55 -7.20 11.36
CA TRP A 12 8.69 -6.19 10.33
C TRP A 12 7.89 -6.57 9.08
N THR A 13 7.22 -5.58 8.50
CA THR A 13 6.25 -5.79 7.42
C THR A 13 6.29 -4.61 6.46
N TYR A 14 6.16 -4.89 5.17
CA TYR A 14 6.06 -3.87 4.13
C TYR A 14 4.66 -3.27 4.15
N LEU A 15 4.61 -1.95 4.19
CA LEU A 15 3.40 -1.16 4.14
C LEU A 15 3.34 -0.44 2.80
N TYR A 16 2.34 -0.79 2.01
CA TYR A 16 1.94 -0.07 0.81
C TYR A 16 0.83 0.92 1.15
N ARG A 17 0.94 2.15 0.66
CA ARG A 17 -0.08 3.20 0.86
C ARG A 17 -0.44 3.90 -0.44
N ALA A 18 -1.73 4.07 -0.66
CA ALA A 18 -2.28 4.97 -1.66
C ALA A 18 -2.56 6.31 -0.96
N VAL A 19 -2.00 7.39 -1.50
CA VAL A 19 -2.19 8.75 -1.00
C VAL A 19 -2.67 9.62 -2.15
N ASP A 20 -3.61 10.53 -1.86
CA ASP A 20 -4.04 11.53 -2.83
C ASP A 20 -3.02 12.68 -2.96
N GLN A 21 -3.29 13.60 -3.88
CA GLN A 21 -2.46 14.78 -4.12
C GLN A 21 -2.37 15.75 -2.92
N TYR A 22 -3.28 15.63 -1.94
CA TYR A 22 -3.30 16.43 -0.72
C TYR A 22 -2.65 15.70 0.46
N GLY A 23 -2.09 14.50 0.24
CA GLY A 23 -1.43 13.69 1.25
C GLY A 23 -2.40 12.86 2.13
N LYS A 24 -3.68 12.78 1.78
CA LYS A 24 -4.64 11.94 2.50
C LYS A 24 -4.45 10.48 2.09
N THR A 25 -4.37 9.59 3.08
CA THR A 25 -4.32 8.14 2.81
C THR A 25 -5.69 7.64 2.39
N LEU A 26 -5.71 6.89 1.28
CA LEU A 26 -6.92 6.35 0.66
C LEU A 26 -7.07 4.85 0.89
N ASP A 27 -5.98 4.10 0.77
CA ASP A 27 -5.94 2.65 0.99
C ASP A 27 -4.54 2.27 1.50
N PHE A 28 -4.44 1.12 2.16
CA PHE A 28 -3.18 0.55 2.62
C PHE A 28 -3.19 -0.98 2.55
N MET A 29 -2.01 -1.56 2.36
CA MET A 29 -1.82 -3.02 2.39
C MET A 29 -0.53 -3.37 3.12
N LEU A 30 -0.58 -4.46 3.88
CA LEU A 30 0.58 -5.06 4.51
C LEU A 30 1.00 -6.29 3.72
N SER A 31 2.29 -6.43 3.48
CA SER A 31 2.90 -7.62 2.89
C SER A 31 4.11 -8.05 3.71
N GLU A 32 4.26 -9.36 3.89
CA GLU A 32 5.46 -9.93 4.50
C GLU A 32 6.67 -9.84 3.57
N HIS A 33 6.44 -9.75 2.26
CA HIS A 33 7.47 -9.70 1.23
C HIS A 33 7.36 -8.43 0.39
N ARG A 34 8.53 -7.93 -0.01
CA ARG A 34 8.64 -6.88 -1.02
C ARG A 34 8.74 -7.55 -2.39
N ASP A 35 7.64 -7.62 -3.09
CA ASP A 35 7.60 -8.14 -4.44
C ASP A 35 6.68 -7.31 -5.34
N GLU A 36 6.97 -7.39 -6.64
CA GLU A 36 6.23 -6.66 -7.67
C GLU A 36 4.78 -7.12 -7.78
N ALA A 37 4.50 -8.39 -7.45
CA ALA A 37 3.15 -8.94 -7.47
C ALA A 37 2.25 -8.27 -6.41
N ALA A 38 2.74 -8.12 -5.18
CA ALA A 38 2.06 -7.42 -4.10
C ALA A 38 1.87 -5.94 -4.44
N ALA A 39 2.88 -5.28 -5.03
CA ALA A 39 2.74 -3.89 -5.46
C ALA A 39 1.67 -3.73 -6.55
N THR A 40 1.64 -4.65 -7.52
CA THR A 40 0.67 -4.66 -8.62
C THR A 40 -0.74 -4.94 -8.12
N ASP A 41 -0.91 -5.94 -7.25
CA ASP A 41 -2.20 -6.29 -6.65
C ASP A 41 -2.75 -5.11 -5.82
N PHE A 42 -1.89 -4.48 -5.01
CA PHE A 42 -2.27 -3.28 -4.28
C PHE A 42 -2.69 -2.14 -5.20
N PHE A 43 -1.97 -1.92 -6.29
CA PHE A 43 -2.28 -0.85 -7.24
C PHE A 43 -3.64 -1.06 -7.91
N VAL A 44 -3.91 -2.29 -8.38
CA VAL A 44 -5.21 -2.66 -8.97
C VAL A 44 -6.34 -2.48 -7.96
N ARG A 45 -6.13 -2.95 -6.72
CA ARG A 45 -7.11 -2.81 -5.65
C ARG A 45 -7.39 -1.35 -5.30
N ALA A 46 -6.34 -0.54 -5.17
CA ALA A 46 -6.46 0.88 -4.84
C ALA A 46 -7.24 1.65 -5.90
N ILE A 47 -6.99 1.40 -7.20
CA ILE A 47 -7.75 2.00 -8.31
C ILE A 47 -9.20 1.52 -8.30
N THR A 48 -9.43 0.23 -8.07
CA THR A 48 -10.79 -0.33 -8.07
C THR A 48 -11.63 0.24 -6.93
N ASN A 49 -11.03 0.42 -5.75
CA ASN A 49 -11.72 0.91 -4.56
C ASN A 49 -11.93 2.43 -4.55
N ASN A 50 -11.02 3.20 -5.15
CA ASN A 50 -11.02 4.67 -5.05
C ASN A 50 -11.31 5.37 -6.39
N GLY A 51 -11.47 4.62 -7.49
CA GLY A 51 -11.62 5.17 -8.84
C GLY A 51 -10.29 5.61 -9.45
N TRP A 52 -10.36 6.16 -10.67
CA TRP A 52 -9.23 6.92 -11.21
C TRP A 52 -9.05 8.18 -10.36
N LEU A 53 -7.98 8.20 -9.58
CA LEU A 53 -7.57 9.31 -8.73
C LEU A 53 -7.45 10.63 -9.48
#